data_AF-S3BBB6-F1
#
_entry.id   AF-S3BBB6-F1
#
_cell.length_a   1.000
_cell.length_b   1.000
_cell.length_c   1.000
_cell.angle_alpha   90.00
_cell.angle_beta   90.00
_cell.angle_gamma   90.00
#
_symmetry.space_group_name_H-M   'P 1'
#
loop_
_entity.id
_entity.type
_entity.pdbx_description
1 polymer ?
#
loop_
_entity_poly.entity_id
_entity_poly.type
_entity_poly.pdbx_seq_one_letter_code
_entity_poly.pdbx_strand_id
1 'polypeptide(L)'
;MVGYWWHPLWVPIADHVTADALFIDYRPGPSFGQVGTFDHEDSAKIKWSSLSDFFASMRKQLEGTEESRYKPTIVDDSLIWRPQVKKRI
;
A
#
# COMPACT_ATOMS: atom_id res chain seq x y z
N MET A 1 16.29 -0.71 -23.54
CA MET A 1 15.43 -1.82 -23.10
C MET A 1 14.32 -1.18 -22.27
N VAL A 2 13.07 -1.28 -22.72
CA VAL A 2 11.93 -0.62 -22.06
C VAL A 2 11.58 -1.41 -20.80
N GLY A 3 11.36 -0.71 -19.69
CA GLY A 3 11.17 -1.30 -18.36
C GLY A 3 9.90 -2.13 -18.25
N TYR A 4 10.04 -3.45 -18.16
CA TYR A 4 8.95 -4.41 -17.91
C TYR A 4 8.61 -4.49 -16.41
N TRP A 5 8.33 -3.35 -15.78
CA TRP A 5 8.13 -3.30 -14.32
C TRP A 5 6.68 -3.60 -13.89
N TRP A 6 5.73 -3.40 -14.81
CA TRP A 6 4.31 -3.68 -14.58
C TRP A 6 3.88 -5.00 -15.21
N HIS A 7 3.13 -5.81 -14.47
CA HIS A 7 2.56 -7.05 -14.99
C HIS A 7 1.10 -6.84 -15.48
N PRO A 8 0.71 -7.30 -16.68
CA PRO A 8 -0.66 -7.12 -17.19
C PRO A 8 -1.78 -7.72 -16.32
N LEU A 9 -1.43 -8.70 -15.48
CA LEU A 9 -2.35 -9.30 -14.49
C LEU A 9 -2.27 -8.65 -13.10
N TRP A 10 -1.65 -7.48 -12.98
CA TRP A 10 -1.80 -6.65 -11.79
C TRP A 10 -2.90 -5.64 -12.04
N VAL A 11 -3.97 -5.74 -11.27
CA VAL A 11 -5.14 -4.86 -11.36
C VAL A 11 -4.92 -3.68 -10.40
N PRO A 12 -4.73 -2.44 -10.89
CA PRO A 12 -4.51 -1.30 -10.01
C PRO A 12 -5.80 -0.96 -9.25
N ILE A 13 -5.65 -0.61 -7.97
CA ILE A 13 -6.77 -0.22 -7.09
C ILE A 13 -6.57 1.15 -6.43
N ALA A 14 -5.35 1.68 -6.47
CA ALA A 14 -5.04 3.07 -6.15
C ALA A 14 -3.72 3.43 -6.85
N ASP A 15 -3.57 4.69 -7.23
CA ASP A 15 -2.36 5.23 -7.84
C ASP A 15 -1.90 6.51 -7.13
N HIS A 16 -0.64 6.86 -7.37
CA HIS A 16 -0.06 8.12 -6.97
C HIS A 16 0.53 8.81 -8.20
N VAL A 17 0.63 10.14 -8.17
CA VAL A 17 1.09 10.96 -9.31
C VAL A 17 2.50 10.59 -9.80
N THR A 18 3.28 9.91 -8.96
CA THR A 18 4.61 9.39 -9.27
C THR A 18 4.60 8.01 -9.96
N ALA A 19 3.44 7.49 -10.37
CA ALA A 19 3.27 6.14 -10.94
C ALA A 19 3.46 4.98 -9.94
N ASP A 20 3.48 5.28 -8.64
CA ASP A 20 3.30 4.24 -7.61
C ASP A 20 1.86 3.75 -7.60
N ALA A 21 1.65 2.48 -7.28
CA ALA A 21 0.30 1.92 -7.25
C ALA A 21 0.11 0.85 -6.17
N LEU A 22 -1.12 0.73 -5.67
CA LEU A 22 -1.60 -0.49 -5.06
C LEU A 22 -2.23 -1.37 -6.15
N PHE A 23 -1.96 -2.66 -6.11
CA PHE A 23 -2.52 -3.61 -7.07
C PHE A 23 -3.03 -4.89 -6.41
N ILE A 24 -3.95 -5.58 -7.08
CA ILE A 24 -4.33 -6.96 -6.80
C ILE A 24 -3.62 -7.86 -7.81
N ASP A 25 -2.95 -8.91 -7.35
CA ASP A 25 -2.25 -9.85 -8.21
C ASP A 25 -3.22 -10.94 -8.73
N TYR A 26 -3.48 -10.96 -10.03
CA TYR A 26 -4.32 -11.97 -10.70
C TYR A 26 -3.49 -13.05 -11.41
N ARG A 27 -2.16 -13.08 -11.22
CA ARG A 27 -1.34 -14.18 -11.74
C ARG A 27 -1.75 -15.49 -11.10
N PRO A 28 -1.95 -16.58 -11.86
CA PRO A 28 -2.17 -17.90 -11.30
C PRO A 28 -1.00 -18.28 -10.38
N GLY A 29 -1.31 -18.70 -9.16
CA GLY A 29 -0.30 -19.14 -8.20
C GLY A 29 -0.56 -18.64 -6.77
N PRO A 30 0.42 -18.77 -5.87
CA PRO A 30 0.25 -18.47 -4.46
C PRO A 30 -0.11 -17.01 -4.14
N SER A 31 0.18 -16.08 -5.06
CA SER A 31 -0.14 -14.66 -4.91
C SER A 31 -1.49 -14.25 -5.48
N PHE A 32 -2.24 -15.17 -6.08
CA PHE A 32 -3.55 -14.87 -6.66
C PHE A 32 -4.49 -14.25 -5.61
N GLY A 33 -5.02 -13.06 -5.89
CA GLY A 33 -5.92 -12.30 -5.02
C GLY A 33 -5.23 -11.51 -3.89
N GLN A 34 -3.90 -11.56 -3.79
CA GLN A 34 -3.13 -10.81 -2.80
C GLN A 34 -2.98 -9.34 -3.24
N VAL A 35 -2.79 -8.45 -2.26
CA VAL A 35 -2.58 -7.01 -2.52
C VAL A 35 -1.10 -6.69 -2.39
N GLY A 36 -0.56 -5.96 -3.36
CA GLY A 36 0.81 -5.49 -3.39
C GLY A 36 0.92 -3.99 -3.62
N THR A 37 2.13 -3.49 -3.39
CA THR A 37 2.57 -2.14 -3.73
C THR A 37 3.55 -2.22 -4.87
N PHE A 38 3.39 -1.37 -5.87
CA PHE A 38 4.35 -1.10 -6.93
C PHE A 38 4.99 0.27 -6.66
N ASP A 39 6.32 0.27 -6.53
CA ASP A 39 7.14 1.48 -6.46
C ASP A 39 7.82 1.65 -7.83
N HIS A 40 7.57 2.77 -8.49
CA HIS A 40 8.06 3.05 -9.85
C HIS A 40 9.59 3.12 -9.94
N GLU A 41 10.30 3.38 -8.83
CA GLU A 41 11.75 3.52 -8.77
C GLU A 41 12.46 2.25 -8.25
N ASP A 42 11.75 1.33 -7.58
CA ASP A 42 12.33 0.16 -6.94
C ASP A 42 11.73 -1.15 -7.44
N SER A 43 10.58 -1.54 -6.90
CA SER A 43 10.07 -2.90 -7.06
C SER A 43 8.60 -3.05 -6.66
N ALA A 44 8.02 -4.17 -7.09
CA ALA A 44 6.72 -4.63 -6.62
C ALA A 44 6.87 -5.60 -5.43
N LYS A 45 6.04 -5.44 -4.41
CA LYS A 45 6.03 -6.32 -3.21
C LYS A 45 4.60 -6.64 -2.81
N ILE A 46 4.31 -7.92 -2.55
CA ILE A 46 3.07 -8.31 -1.87
C ILE A 46 3.11 -7.81 -0.42
N LYS A 47 1.99 -7.27 0.05
CA LYS A 47 1.86 -6.66 1.38
C LYS A 47 0.73 -7.27 2.21
N TRP A 48 -0.40 -7.61 1.59
CA TRP A 48 -1.56 -8.21 2.26
C TRP A 48 -2.01 -9.47 1.55
N SER A 49 -2.51 -10.46 2.30
CA SER A 49 -2.91 -11.76 1.73
C SER A 49 -4.23 -11.71 0.99
N SER A 50 -5.00 -10.63 1.16
CA SER A 50 -6.25 -10.39 0.44
C SER A 50 -6.62 -8.90 0.46
N LEU A 51 -7.60 -8.51 -0.36
CA LEU A 51 -8.20 -7.18 -0.30
C LEU A 51 -8.90 -6.94 1.05
N SER A 52 -9.52 -7.96 1.64
CA SER A 52 -10.12 -7.88 2.97
C SER A 52 -9.09 -7.58 4.06
N ASP A 53 -7.91 -8.20 3.99
CA ASP A 53 -6.82 -7.94 4.93
C ASP A 53 -6.29 -6.51 4.82
N PHE A 54 -6.19 -5.99 3.59
CA PHE A 54 -5.83 -4.59 3.35
C PHE A 54 -6.83 -3.64 4.03
N PHE A 55 -8.14 -3.83 3.80
CA PHE A 55 -9.18 -3.02 4.44
C PHE A 55 -9.19 -3.18 5.97
N ALA A 56 -8.95 -4.38 6.49
CA ALA A 56 -8.85 -4.62 7.92
C ALA A 56 -7.66 -3.88 8.55
N SER A 57 -6.49 -3.86 7.89
CA SER A 57 -5.34 -3.07 8.34
C SER A 57 -5.62 -1.57 8.26
N MET A 58 -6.19 -1.06 7.16
CA MET A 58 -6.55 0.34 7.03
C MET A 58 -7.53 0.78 8.13
N ARG A 59 -8.56 -0.03 8.40
CA ARG A 59 -9.51 0.20 9.49
C ARG A 59 -8.80 0.32 10.84
N LYS A 60 -7.91 -0.61 11.18
CA LYS A 60 -7.17 -0.56 12.45
C LYS A 60 -6.31 0.70 12.58
N GLN A 61 -5.68 1.15 11.49
CA GLN A 61 -4.91 2.40 11.51
C GLN A 61 -5.80 3.62 11.73
N LEU A 62 -6.96 3.68 11.08
CA LEU A 62 -7.94 4.77 11.25
C LEU A 62 -8.54 4.80 12.66
N GLU A 63 -8.80 3.62 13.25
CA GLU A 63 -9.28 3.48 14.63
C GLU A 63 -8.17 3.65 15.68
N GLY A 64 -6.91 3.73 15.26
CA GLY A 64 -5.75 3.84 16.15
C GLY A 64 -5.44 2.58 16.95
N THR A 65 -5.88 1.41 16.47
CA THR A 65 -5.72 0.10 17.13
C THR A 65 -4.54 -0.72 16.59
N GLU A 66 -3.82 -0.21 15.60
CA GLU A 66 -2.59 -0.81 15.05
C GLU A 66 -1.39 0.11 15.31
N GLU A 67 -0.32 -0.46 15.87
CA GLU A 67 0.95 0.25 16.01
C GLU A 67 1.64 0.31 14.65
N SER A 68 1.80 1.53 14.13
CA SER A 68 2.42 1.79 12.83
C SER A 68 3.46 2.89 12.96
N ARG A 69 4.46 2.84 12.09
CA ARG A 69 5.44 3.94 11.95
C ARG A 69 4.78 5.22 11.47
N TYR A 70 3.61 5.13 10.85
CA TYR A 70 2.85 6.26 10.35
C TYR A 70 1.46 6.29 11.00
N LYS A 71 0.94 7.49 11.26
CA LYS A 71 -0.42 7.67 11.80
C LYS A 71 -1.26 8.53 10.86
N PRO A 72 -2.53 8.15 10.61
CA PRO A 72 -3.47 9.01 9.91
C PRO A 72 -3.63 10.34 10.67
N THR A 73 -3.43 11.44 9.97
CA THR A 73 -3.46 12.81 10.50
C THR A 73 -4.18 13.69 9.50
N ILE A 74 -5.11 14.51 9.98
CA ILE A 74 -5.75 15.54 9.15
C ILE A 74 -4.83 16.75 9.07
N VAL A 75 -4.52 17.19 7.84
CA VAL A 75 -3.73 18.38 7.54
C VAL A 75 -4.38 19.07 6.36
N ASP A 76 -4.74 20.34 6.51
CA ASP A 76 -5.39 21.15 5.45
C ASP A 76 -6.57 20.40 4.81
N ASP A 77 -7.50 19.92 5.65
CA ASP A 77 -8.68 19.11 5.28
C ASP A 77 -8.40 17.80 4.54
N SER A 78 -7.13 17.37 4.50
CA SER A 78 -6.68 16.15 3.83
C SER A 78 -6.19 15.13 4.84
N LEU A 79 -6.54 13.86 4.62
CA LEU A 79 -6.02 12.75 5.40
C LEU A 79 -4.64 12.32 4.87
N ILE A 80 -3.61 12.41 5.72
CA ILE A 80 -2.24 12.00 5.38
C ILE A 80 -1.64 11.08 6.44
N TRP A 81 -0.73 10.21 6.05
CA TRP A 81 0.01 9.33 6.96
C TRP A 81 1.35 9.98 7.34
N ARG A 82 1.45 10.49 8.57
CA ARG A 82 2.69 11.13 9.06
C ARG A 82 3.55 10.18 9.90
N PRO A 83 4.88 10.21 9.73
CA PRO A 83 5.77 9.40 10.56
C PRO A 83 5.62 9.77 12.03
N GLN A 84 5.63 8.77 12.90
CA GLN A 84 5.64 8.94 14.34
C GLN A 84 7.02 9.43 14.77
N VAL A 85 7.12 10.68 15.23
CA VAL A 85 8.35 11.20 15.83
C VAL A 85 8.53 10.52 17.18
N LYS A 86 9.51 9.60 17.30
CA LYS A 86 9.93 9.11 18.61
C LYS A 86 10.54 10.29 19.37
N LYS A 87 9.93 10.71 20.47
CA LYS A 87 10.61 11.61 21.43
C LYS A 87 11.84 10.86 21.93
N ARG A 88 13.04 11.39 21.65
CA ARG A 88 14.25 10.99 22.37
C ARG A 88 14.01 11.35 23.84
N ILE A 89 14.04 10.35 24.71
CA ILE A 89 14.16 10.51 26.16
C ILE A 89 15.64 10.78 26.45
#